data_AF-A0A1U9JX22-F1
#
_entry.id   AF-A0A1U9JX22-F1
#
_cell.length_a   1.000
_cell.length_b   1.000
_cell.length_c   1.000
_cell.angle_alpha   90.00
_cell.angle_beta   90.00
_cell.angle_gamma   90.00
#
_symmetry.space_group_name_H-M   'P 1'
#
loop_
_entity.id
_entity.type
_entity.pdbx_description
1 polymer ?
#
loop_
_entity_poly.entity_id
_entity_poly.type
_entity_poly.pdbx_seq_one_letter_code
_entity_poly.pdbx_strand_id
1 'polypeptide(L)'
;MVPESYGIGALRRIDDHFAQIAQGNLTDTISVNSTNELGIVFQGLHAMQTELRRMVLSVREGVDSIRLHATEIHAGTDDLSSRSTQQAAALQQTAASMDELASTVRQNTDNAQQASGVAEQSAKVAQEGGGAVSSVVQTMKGISEGSTKISEIVSVIDSIAFQTIFWR
;
A
#
# COMPACT_ATOMS: atom_id res chain seq x y z
N MET A 1 -79.40 50.72 9.60
CA MET A 1 -78.73 51.47 8.51
C MET A 1 -77.28 51.76 8.92
N VAL A 2 -76.43 50.73 8.94
CA VAL A 2 -74.93 50.69 8.93
C VAL A 2 -74.59 49.24 8.49
N PRO A 3 -73.49 48.90 7.80
CA PRO A 3 -73.20 49.12 6.39
C PRO A 3 -72.79 47.81 5.65
N GLU A 4 -73.49 47.38 4.59
CA GLU A 4 -73.05 46.25 3.74
C GLU A 4 -71.70 46.51 3.03
N SER A 5 -71.27 47.77 2.94
CA SER A 5 -70.02 48.18 2.27
C SER A 5 -68.73 47.75 2.98
N TYR A 6 -68.76 47.40 4.28
CA TYR A 6 -67.53 47.03 5.01
C TYR A 6 -67.07 45.58 4.73
N GLY A 7 -68.00 44.68 4.36
CA GLY A 7 -67.69 43.27 4.10
C GLY A 7 -66.97 43.04 2.77
N ILE A 8 -67.37 43.75 1.71
CA ILE A 8 -66.78 43.62 0.36
C ILE A 8 -65.30 44.05 0.37
N GLY A 9 -64.98 45.14 1.07
CA GLY A 9 -63.60 45.60 1.20
C GLY A 9 -62.71 44.64 2.00
N ALA A 10 -63.28 43.88 2.94
CA ALA A 10 -62.54 42.89 3.71
C ALA A 10 -62.30 41.60 2.92
N LEU A 11 -63.28 41.11 2.16
CA LEU A 11 -63.13 39.95 1.28
C LEU A 11 -62.08 40.18 0.19
N ARG A 12 -62.04 41.38 -0.41
CA ARG A 12 -61.00 41.72 -1.39
C ARG A 12 -59.59 41.68 -0.81
N ARG A 13 -59.40 42.13 0.43
CA ARG A 13 -58.10 42.03 1.12
C ARG A 13 -57.69 40.58 1.42
N ILE A 14 -58.65 39.70 1.71
CA ILE A 14 -58.39 38.28 1.90
C ILE A 14 -57.89 37.66 0.58
N ASP A 15 -58.56 37.96 -0.53
CA ASP A 15 -58.16 37.52 -1.86
C ASP A 15 -56.76 38.04 -2.24
N ASP A 16 -56.48 39.32 -1.99
CA ASP A 16 -55.17 39.93 -2.20
C ASP A 16 -54.07 39.19 -1.41
N HIS A 17 -54.30 38.88 -0.13
CA HIS A 17 -53.33 38.12 0.67
C HIS A 17 -53.16 36.67 0.20
N PHE A 18 -54.23 36.00 -0.23
CA PHE A 18 -54.12 34.68 -0.85
C PHE A 18 -53.31 34.72 -2.14
N ALA A 19 -53.53 35.73 -2.99
CA ALA A 19 -52.76 35.92 -4.21
C ALA A 19 -51.27 36.16 -3.92
N GLN A 20 -50.94 36.95 -2.90
CA GLN A 20 -49.55 37.15 -2.46
C GLN A 20 -48.92 35.85 -1.96
N ILE A 21 -49.61 35.11 -1.09
CA ILE A 21 -49.12 33.82 -0.55
C ILE A 21 -48.95 32.79 -1.68
N ALA A 22 -49.88 32.73 -2.63
CA ALA A 22 -49.80 31.84 -3.79
C ALA A 22 -48.60 32.17 -4.71
N GLN A 23 -48.18 33.44 -4.75
CA GLN A 23 -46.97 33.89 -5.44
C GLN A 23 -45.69 33.68 -4.60
N GLY A 24 -45.80 33.13 -3.39
CA GLY A 24 -44.69 32.95 -2.47
C GLY A 24 -44.26 34.23 -1.74
N ASN A 25 -45.03 35.32 -1.87
CA ASN A 25 -44.79 36.54 -1.13
C ASN A 25 -45.43 36.46 0.26
N LEU A 26 -44.60 36.23 1.28
CA LEU A 26 -45.00 36.11 2.68
C LEU A 26 -44.57 37.34 3.53
N THR A 27 -44.20 38.46 2.89
CA THR A 27 -43.68 39.64 3.62
C THR A 27 -44.78 40.55 4.14
N ASP A 28 -45.95 40.54 3.51
CA ASP A 28 -47.07 41.41 3.88
C ASP A 28 -47.67 40.99 5.22
N THR A 29 -47.76 41.93 6.16
CA THR A 29 -48.32 41.63 7.48
C THR A 29 -49.84 41.58 7.42
N ILE A 30 -50.41 40.43 7.80
CA ILE A 30 -51.87 40.27 7.91
C ILE A 30 -52.33 40.81 9.27
N SER A 31 -53.01 41.96 9.27
CA SER A 31 -53.53 42.61 10.49
C SER A 31 -54.96 42.14 10.82
N VAL A 32 -55.17 41.59 12.01
CA VAL A 32 -56.47 41.13 12.51
C VAL A 32 -57.11 42.21 13.37
N ASN A 33 -58.05 42.99 12.80
CA ASN A 33 -58.68 44.13 13.49
C ASN A 33 -60.17 43.91 13.81
N SER A 34 -60.65 42.66 13.82
CA SER A 34 -62.06 42.33 14.10
C SER A 34 -62.18 40.99 14.82
N THR A 35 -63.23 40.83 15.62
CA THR A 35 -63.57 39.60 16.37
C THR A 35 -64.74 38.84 15.77
N ASN A 36 -65.22 39.24 14.59
CA ASN A 36 -66.26 38.55 13.84
C ASN A 36 -65.67 37.40 12.98
N GLU A 37 -66.52 36.73 12.20
CA GLU A 37 -66.16 35.60 11.33
C GLU A 37 -65.02 35.94 10.36
N LEU A 38 -64.95 37.18 9.86
CA LEU A 38 -63.84 37.64 9.03
C LEU A 38 -62.53 37.75 9.82
N GLY A 39 -62.62 38.16 11.10
CA GLY A 39 -61.49 38.16 12.03
C GLY A 39 -60.87 36.78 12.22
N ILE A 40 -61.71 35.75 12.36
CA ILE A 40 -61.27 34.35 12.49
C ILE A 40 -60.54 33.89 11.22
N VAL A 41 -61.04 34.24 10.03
CA VAL A 41 -60.38 33.93 8.76
C VAL A 41 -59.02 34.62 8.65
N PHE A 42 -58.94 35.92 8.98
CA PHE A 42 -57.66 36.65 9.00
C PHE A 42 -56.67 36.05 10.00
N GLN A 43 -57.13 35.56 11.15
CA GLN A 43 -56.27 34.89 12.14
C GLN A 43 -55.72 33.56 11.60
N GLY A 44 -56.56 32.76 10.94
CA GLY A 44 -56.12 31.53 10.28
C GLY A 44 -55.12 31.80 9.14
N LEU A 45 -55.36 32.84 8.34
CA LEU A 45 -54.47 33.25 7.27
C LEU A 45 -53.11 33.73 7.80
N HIS A 46 -53.10 34.51 8.89
CA HIS A 46 -51.88 34.94 9.56
C HIS A 46 -51.08 33.75 10.10
N ALA A 47 -51.74 32.77 10.73
CA ALA A 47 -51.09 31.55 11.19
C ALA A 47 -50.48 30.74 10.03
N MET A 48 -51.22 30.58 8.93
CA MET A 48 -50.73 29.90 7.72
C MET A 48 -49.52 30.61 7.11
N GLN A 49 -49.57 31.93 6.97
CA GLN A 49 -48.44 32.72 6.47
C GLN A 49 -47.21 32.58 7.37
N THR A 50 -47.42 32.59 8.70
CA THR A 50 -46.34 32.45 9.68
C THR A 50 -45.65 31.09 9.55
N GLU A 51 -46.41 30.00 9.48
CA GLU A 51 -45.86 28.65 9.34
C GLU A 51 -45.21 28.41 7.98
N LEU A 52 -45.80 28.92 6.89
CA LEU A 52 -45.16 28.87 5.57
C LEU A 52 -43.82 29.62 5.57
N ARG A 53 -43.77 30.80 6.20
CA ARG A 53 -42.52 31.58 6.29
C ARG A 53 -41.47 30.83 7.09
N ARG A 54 -41.85 30.22 8.22
CA ARG A 54 -40.98 29.37 9.03
C ARG A 54 -40.45 28.17 8.23
N MET A 55 -41.31 27.50 7.47
CA MET A 55 -40.93 26.37 6.62
C MET A 55 -39.93 26.79 5.54
N VAL A 56 -40.18 27.90 4.83
CA VAL A 56 -39.27 28.42 3.80
C VAL A 56 -37.91 28.79 4.40
N LEU A 57 -37.89 29.44 5.57
CA LEU A 57 -36.64 29.76 6.26
C LEU A 57 -35.86 28.50 6.64
N SER A 58 -36.54 27.49 7.20
CA SER A 58 -35.91 26.22 7.56
C SER A 58 -35.36 25.46 6.34
N VAL A 59 -36.09 25.47 5.22
CA VAL A 59 -35.61 24.90 3.95
C VAL A 59 -34.37 25.65 3.46
N ARG A 60 -34.39 26.99 3.50
CA ARG A 60 -33.25 27.82 3.09
C ARG A 60 -32.00 27.55 3.94
N GLU A 61 -32.15 27.48 5.26
CA GLU A 61 -31.07 27.09 6.18
C GLU A 61 -30.52 25.70 5.86
N GLY A 62 -31.41 24.74 5.56
CA GLY A 62 -31.03 23.40 5.13
C GLY A 62 -30.22 23.40 3.83
N VAL A 63 -30.63 24.19 2.84
CA VAL A 63 -29.91 24.33 1.56
C VAL A 63 -28.54 24.99 1.75
N ASP A 64 -28.44 26.03 2.58
CA ASP A 64 -27.17 26.68 2.88
C ASP A 64 -26.20 25.73 3.60
N SER A 65 -26.71 24.89 4.50
CA SER A 65 -25.94 23.83 5.15
C SER A 65 -25.47 22.76 4.17
N ILE A 66 -26.35 22.28 3.28
CA ILE A 66 -25.99 21.32 2.22
C ILE A 66 -24.89 21.90 1.31
N ARG A 67 -25.01 23.18 0.94
CA ARG A 67 -24.01 23.85 0.10
C ARG A 67 -22.64 23.92 0.78
N LEU A 68 -22.62 24.20 2.09
CA LEU A 68 -21.39 24.18 2.88
C LEU A 68 -20.76 22.79 2.88
N HIS A 69 -21.54 21.76 3.24
CA HIS A 69 -21.05 20.38 3.27
C HIS A 69 -20.60 19.86 1.91
N ALA A 70 -21.28 20.22 0.81
CA ALA A 70 -20.84 19.87 -0.53
C ALA A 70 -19.46 20.46 -0.85
N THR A 71 -19.18 21.68 -0.40
CA THR A 71 -17.88 22.33 -0.57
C THR A 71 -16.78 21.61 0.23
N GLU A 72 -17.08 21.21 1.47
CA GLU A 72 -16.17 20.41 2.30
C GLU A 72 -15.89 19.03 1.69
N ILE A 73 -16.92 18.36 1.16
CA ILE A 73 -16.77 17.09 0.44
C ILE A 73 -15.91 17.25 -0.81
N HIS A 74 -16.10 18.31 -1.59
CA HIS A 74 -15.27 18.57 -2.76
C HIS A 74 -13.80 18.76 -2.37
N ALA A 75 -13.51 19.59 -1.37
CA ALA A 75 -12.15 19.77 -0.88
C ALA A 75 -11.53 18.45 -0.34
N GLY A 76 -12.31 17.65 0.40
CA GLY A 76 -11.87 16.35 0.88
C GLY A 76 -11.64 15.33 -0.24
N THR A 77 -12.42 15.40 -1.32
CA THR A 77 -12.27 14.55 -2.50
C THR A 77 -10.98 14.90 -3.26
N ASP A 78 -10.66 16.19 -3.38
CA ASP A 78 -9.41 16.63 -4.01
C ASP A 78 -8.17 16.18 -3.20
N ASP A 79 -8.20 16.28 -1.87
CA ASP A 79 -7.14 15.75 -1.00
C ASP A 79 -7.00 14.23 -1.14
N LEU A 80 -8.13 13.50 -1.10
CA LEU A 80 -8.13 12.06 -1.27
C LEU A 80 -7.59 11.64 -2.64
N SER A 81 -7.96 12.34 -3.71
CA SER A 81 -7.46 12.09 -5.06
C SER A 81 -5.95 12.33 -5.17
N SER A 82 -5.45 13.41 -4.58
CA SER A 82 -4.02 13.72 -4.50
C SER A 82 -3.26 12.61 -3.76
N ARG A 83 -3.75 12.20 -2.58
CA ARG A 83 -3.15 11.12 -1.79
C ARG A 83 -3.21 9.77 -2.48
N SER A 84 -4.30 9.47 -3.19
CA SER A 84 -4.45 8.25 -3.98
C SER A 84 -3.44 8.21 -5.13
N THR A 85 -3.21 9.35 -5.80
CA THR A 85 -2.21 9.49 -6.86
C THR A 85 -0.79 9.31 -6.31
N GLN A 86 -0.48 9.89 -5.15
CA GLN A 86 0.81 9.69 -4.48
C GLN A 86 1.02 8.23 -4.04
N GLN A 87 -0.02 7.57 -3.52
CA GLN A 87 0.05 6.14 -3.18
C GLN A 87 0.27 5.27 -4.41
N ALA A 88 -0.41 5.56 -5.52
CA ALA A 88 -0.21 4.84 -6.78
C ALA A 88 1.24 4.97 -7.26
N ALA A 89 1.82 6.17 -7.18
CA ALA A 89 3.23 6.39 -7.51
C ALA A 89 4.18 5.63 -6.58
N ALA A 90 3.92 5.64 -5.26
CA ALA A 90 4.71 4.88 -4.29
C ALA A 90 4.64 3.36 -4.53
N LEU A 91 3.47 2.84 -4.92
CA LEU A 91 3.30 1.44 -5.31
C LEU A 91 4.05 1.10 -6.60
N GLN A 92 4.06 1.99 -7.60
CA GLN A 92 4.86 1.81 -8.81
C GLN A 92 6.36 1.76 -8.49
N GLN A 93 6.84 2.67 -7.63
CA GLN A 93 8.24 2.64 -7.19
C GLN A 93 8.56 1.34 -6.43
N THR A 94 7.65 0.89 -5.56
CA THR A 94 7.82 -0.37 -4.82
C THR A 94 7.86 -1.57 -5.78
N ALA A 95 7.01 -1.60 -6.80
CA ALA A 95 7.04 -2.64 -7.83
C ALA A 95 8.37 -2.63 -8.60
N ALA A 96 8.88 -1.46 -9.01
CA ALA A 96 10.17 -1.34 -9.67
C ALA A 96 11.34 -1.81 -8.77
N SER A 97 11.31 -1.46 -7.48
CA SER A 97 12.28 -1.99 -6.50
C SER A 97 12.19 -3.50 -6.34
N MET A 98 10.99 -4.09 -6.44
CA MET A 98 10.83 -5.55 -6.41
C MET A 98 11.39 -6.22 -7.66
N ASP A 99 11.31 -5.60 -8.83
CA ASP A 99 11.95 -6.10 -10.06
C ASP A 99 13.48 -6.08 -9.96
N GLU A 100 14.07 -5.01 -9.41
CA GLU A 100 15.52 -4.93 -9.14
C GLU A 100 15.96 -5.99 -8.11
N LEU A 101 15.18 -6.18 -7.05
CA LEU A 101 15.44 -7.22 -6.05
C LEU A 101 15.36 -8.62 -6.68
N ALA A 102 14.35 -8.89 -7.51
CA ALA A 102 14.23 -10.15 -8.22
C ALA A 102 15.43 -10.41 -9.15
N SER A 103 15.91 -9.37 -9.85
CA SER A 103 17.13 -9.46 -10.66
C SER A 103 18.35 -9.80 -9.81
N THR A 104 18.51 -9.14 -8.65
CA THR A 104 19.61 -9.38 -7.72
C THR A 104 19.57 -10.80 -7.15
N VAL A 105 18.38 -11.31 -6.82
CA VAL A 105 18.19 -12.69 -6.34
C VAL A 105 18.56 -13.71 -7.42
N ARG A 106 18.20 -13.47 -8.69
CA ARG A 106 18.64 -14.34 -9.81
C ARG A 106 20.15 -14.33 -9.95
N GLN A 107 20.78 -13.15 -9.94
CA GLN A 107 22.24 -13.04 -10.01
C GLN A 107 22.93 -13.77 -8.84
N ASN A 108 22.41 -13.65 -7.62
CA ASN A 108 22.95 -14.38 -6.47
C ASN A 108 22.80 -15.90 -6.63
N THR A 109 21.71 -16.37 -7.25
CA THR A 109 21.50 -17.79 -7.54
C THR A 109 22.53 -18.29 -8.55
N ASP A 110 22.76 -17.54 -9.63
CA ASP A 110 23.75 -17.87 -10.66
C ASP A 110 25.17 -17.88 -10.07
N ASN A 111 25.49 -16.90 -9.24
CA ASN A 111 26.77 -16.82 -8.53
C ASN A 111 26.97 -18.03 -7.60
N ALA A 112 25.93 -18.45 -6.87
CA ALA A 112 25.99 -19.63 -6.01
C ALA A 112 26.20 -20.92 -6.81
N GLN A 113 25.55 -21.06 -7.97
CA GLN A 113 25.77 -22.20 -8.87
C GLN A 113 27.21 -22.22 -9.43
N GLN A 114 27.73 -21.08 -9.86
CA GLN A 114 29.11 -20.96 -10.32
C GLN A 114 30.11 -21.32 -9.21
N ALA A 115 29.91 -20.79 -8.00
CA ALA A 115 30.75 -21.10 -6.85
C ALA A 115 30.72 -22.60 -6.50
N SER A 116 29.54 -23.24 -6.57
CA SER A 116 29.39 -24.69 -6.40
C SER A 116 30.20 -25.46 -7.44
N GLY A 117 30.11 -25.08 -8.72
CA GLY A 117 30.88 -25.73 -9.79
C GLY A 117 32.39 -25.58 -9.63
N VAL A 118 32.86 -24.40 -9.21
CA VAL A 118 34.28 -24.16 -8.90
C VAL A 118 34.75 -25.02 -7.71
N ALA A 119 33.91 -25.14 -6.67
CA ALA A 119 34.21 -25.98 -5.52
C ALA A 119 34.31 -27.47 -5.89
N GLU A 120 33.38 -27.98 -6.71
CA GLU A 120 33.42 -29.36 -7.25
C GLU A 120 34.69 -29.61 -8.06
N GLN A 121 35.04 -28.69 -8.97
CA GLN A 121 36.26 -28.81 -9.77
C GLN A 121 37.51 -28.79 -8.89
N SER A 122 37.55 -27.93 -7.87
CA SER A 122 38.66 -27.87 -6.92
C SER A 122 38.79 -29.15 -6.09
N ALA A 123 37.67 -29.72 -5.66
CA ALA A 123 37.64 -31.01 -4.95
C ALA A 123 38.18 -32.15 -5.85
N LYS A 124 37.80 -32.17 -7.13
CA LYS A 124 38.31 -33.14 -8.10
C LYS A 124 39.84 -33.04 -8.26
N VAL A 125 40.36 -31.82 -8.44
CA VAL A 125 41.81 -31.59 -8.54
C VAL A 125 42.54 -32.03 -7.26
N ALA A 126 41.98 -31.74 -6.08
CA ALA A 126 42.55 -32.19 -4.81
C ALA A 126 42.58 -33.72 -4.71
N GLN A 127 41.54 -34.41 -5.20
CA GLN A 127 41.47 -35.87 -5.22
C GLN A 127 42.51 -36.49 -6.16
N GLU A 128 42.69 -35.93 -7.37
CA GLU A 128 43.74 -36.32 -8.30
C GLU A 128 45.15 -36.10 -7.71
N GLY A 129 45.36 -34.95 -7.07
CA GLY A 129 46.60 -34.65 -6.34
C GLY A 129 46.88 -35.63 -5.20
N GLY A 130 45.86 -36.03 -4.44
CA GLY A 130 45.96 -37.06 -3.42
C GLY A 130 46.42 -38.42 -3.98
N GLY A 131 45.91 -38.81 -5.15
CA GLY A 131 46.35 -40.01 -5.86
C GLY A 131 47.82 -39.95 -6.31
N ALA A 132 48.26 -38.79 -6.80
CA ALA A 132 49.66 -38.58 -7.18
C ALA A 132 50.60 -38.68 -5.96
N VAL A 133 50.24 -38.04 -4.83
CA VAL A 133 51.01 -38.13 -3.58
C VAL A 133 51.06 -39.57 -3.06
N SER A 134 49.93 -40.30 -3.12
CA SER A 134 49.88 -41.72 -2.75
C SER A 134 50.85 -42.57 -3.58
N SER A 135 50.92 -42.30 -4.90
CA SER A 135 51.87 -42.97 -5.79
C SER A 135 53.32 -42.68 -5.42
N VAL A 136 53.66 -41.42 -5.09
CA VAL A 136 55.00 -41.02 -4.63
C VAL A 136 55.38 -41.75 -3.33
N VAL A 137 54.45 -41.85 -2.37
CA VAL A 137 54.68 -42.57 -1.12
C VAL A 137 54.95 -44.06 -1.39
N GLN A 138 54.20 -44.69 -2.29
CA GLN A 138 54.42 -46.08 -2.69
C GLN A 138 55.80 -46.29 -3.34
N THR A 139 56.22 -45.38 -4.21
CA THR A 139 57.56 -45.41 -4.83
C THR A 139 58.67 -45.26 -3.78
N MET A 140 58.54 -44.30 -2.85
CA MET A 140 59.50 -44.11 -1.77
C MET A 140 59.61 -45.33 -0.85
N LYS A 141 58.49 -46.01 -0.59
CA LYS A 141 58.49 -47.29 0.15
C LYS A 141 59.27 -48.37 -0.61
N GLY A 142 59.06 -48.51 -1.91
CA GLY A 142 59.82 -49.44 -2.75
C GLY A 142 61.33 -49.13 -2.80
N ILE A 143 61.71 -47.84 -2.86
CA ILE A 143 63.11 -47.40 -2.78
C ILE A 143 63.73 -47.80 -1.43
N SER A 144 63.00 -47.59 -0.34
CA SER A 144 63.46 -47.97 1.01
C SER A 144 63.68 -49.48 1.12
N GLU A 145 62.73 -50.29 0.66
CA GLU A 145 62.85 -51.76 0.66
C GLU A 145 64.02 -52.25 -0.20
N GLY A 146 64.22 -51.65 -1.39
CA GLY A 146 65.36 -51.93 -2.24
C GLY A 146 66.70 -51.57 -1.59
N SER A 147 66.75 -50.45 -0.89
CA SER A 147 67.95 -50.00 -0.16
C SER A 147 68.30 -50.95 0.98
N THR A 148 67.30 -51.49 1.70
CA THR A 148 67.52 -52.52 2.73
C THR A 148 68.15 -53.78 2.13
N LYS A 149 67.61 -54.29 1.00
CA LYS A 149 68.21 -55.45 0.30
C LYS A 149 69.64 -55.19 -0.15
N ILE A 150 69.94 -54.00 -0.65
CA ILE A 150 71.32 -53.62 -1.02
C ILE A 150 72.23 -53.69 0.21
N SER A 151 71.78 -53.16 1.35
CA SER A 151 72.54 -53.22 2.60
C SER A 151 72.81 -54.66 3.05
N GLU A 152 71.83 -55.56 2.91
CA GLU A 152 72.00 -57.00 3.18
C GLU A 152 73.05 -57.63 2.25
N ILE A 153 73.01 -57.32 0.95
CA ILE A 153 73.98 -57.80 -0.03
C ILE A 153 75.39 -57.28 0.29
N VAL A 154 75.52 -55.99 0.60
CA VAL A 154 76.80 -55.39 0.99
C VAL A 154 77.36 -56.09 2.23
N SER A 155 76.53 -56.40 3.22
CA SER A 155 76.95 -57.17 4.40
C SER A 155 77.46 -58.58 4.06
N VAL A 156 76.82 -59.26 3.10
CA VAL A 156 77.28 -60.57 2.61
C VAL A 156 78.59 -60.44 1.84
N ILE A 157 78.73 -59.42 0.98
CA ILE A 157 79.98 -59.14 0.25
C ILE A 157 81.13 -58.89 1.23
N ASP A 158 80.88 -58.07 2.26
CA ASP A 158 81.88 -57.76 3.29
C ASP A 158 82.31 -59.04 4.05
N SER A 159 81.36 -59.94 4.31
CA SER A 159 81.64 -61.26 4.89
C SER A 159 82.51 -62.15 3.99
N ILE A 160 82.27 -62.16 2.67
CA ILE A 160 83.06 -62.92 1.69
C ILE A 160 84.47 -62.33 1.54
N ALA A 161 84.58 -61.00 1.52
CA ALA A 161 85.86 -60.30 1.45
C ALA A 161 86.74 -60.65 2.66
N PHE A 162 86.16 -60.67 3.87
CA PHE A 162 86.87 -61.06 5.09
C PHE A 162 87.36 -62.52 5.03
N GLN A 163 86.52 -63.44 4.56
CA GLN A 163 86.92 -64.84 4.35
C GLN A 163 88.09 -64.95 3.35
N THR A 164 88.05 -64.21 2.25
CA THR A 164 89.08 -64.27 1.18
C THR A 164 90.45 -63.79 1.67
N ILE A 165 90.48 -62.77 2.55
CA ILE A 165 91.72 -62.29 3.18
C ILE A 165 92.32 -63.33 4.13
N PHE A 166 91.49 -64.11 4.82
CA PHE A 166 91.95 -65.11 5.77
C PHE A 166 92.54 -66.38 5.12
N TRP A 167 92.15 -66.68 3.88
CA TRP A 167 92.63 -67.84 3.11
C TRP A 167 93.89 -67.57 2.28
N ARG A 168 94.42 -66.36 2.33
CA ARG A 168 95.64 -65.95 1.61
C ARG A 168 96.78 -65.69 2.59
#